data_AF-A0A1G6YYK7-F1
#
_entry.id   AF-A0A1G6YYK7-F1
#
_cell.length_a   1.000
_cell.length_b   1.000
_cell.length_c   1.000
_cell.angle_alpha   90.00
_cell.angle_beta   90.00
_cell.angle_gamma   90.00
#
_symmetry.space_group_name_H-M   'P 1'
#
loop_
_entity.id
_entity.type
_entity.pdbx_description
1 polymer ?
#
loop_
_entity_poly.entity_id
_entity_poly.type
_entity_poly.pdbx_seq_one_letter_code
_entity_poly.pdbx_strand_id
1 'polypeptide(L)'
;MSHLIESLSTEVHPELSDRRNEALHELLHNSYEISERIVTFKTGTDTFYSGTASFTSFTGDTLKALFSVYIFESAIYASLLSLDMVKLIDVPFAYFVPELESYLTV
;
A
#
# COMPACT_ATOMS: atom_id res chain seq x y z
N MET A 1 -13.47 -11.93 -30.58
CA MET A 1 -13.40 -10.84 -29.58
C MET A 1 -12.18 -11.14 -28.73
N SER A 2 -11.25 -10.21 -28.55
CA SER A 2 -9.94 -10.52 -27.96
C SER A 2 -10.08 -10.88 -26.48
N HIS A 3 -9.37 -11.92 -26.03
CA HIS A 3 -9.27 -12.27 -24.60
C HIS A 3 -8.87 -11.08 -23.73
N LEU A 4 -8.14 -10.11 -24.28
CA LEU A 4 -7.79 -8.86 -23.61
C LEU A 4 -9.01 -8.02 -23.24
N ILE A 5 -9.99 -7.85 -24.13
CA ILE A 5 -11.21 -7.09 -23.82
C ILE A 5 -12.04 -7.84 -22.78
N GLU A 6 -12.09 -9.17 -22.88
CA GLU A 6 -12.83 -10.02 -21.94
C GLU A 6 -12.21 -9.96 -20.52
N SER A 7 -10.88 -10.06 -20.41
CA SER A 7 -10.11 -9.87 -19.17
C SER A 7 -10.17 -8.45 -18.61
N LEU A 8 -10.38 -7.44 -19.45
CA LEU A 8 -10.61 -6.05 -19.01
C LEU A 8 -12.08 -5.79 -18.63
N SER A 9 -13.01 -6.63 -19.10
CA SER A 9 -14.45 -6.53 -18.87
C SER A 9 -14.98 -7.40 -17.72
N THR A 10 -14.15 -8.27 -17.15
CA THR A 10 -14.44 -8.87 -15.85
C THR A 10 -14.37 -7.76 -14.81
N GLU A 11 -15.52 -7.17 -14.54
CA GLU A 11 -15.74 -6.35 -13.35
C GLU A 11 -15.09 -7.07 -12.17
N VAL A 12 -14.05 -6.46 -11.61
CA VAL A 12 -13.46 -6.92 -10.36
C VAL A 12 -14.61 -7.12 -9.40
N HIS A 13 -14.78 -8.35 -8.89
CA HIS A 13 -15.87 -8.69 -7.97
C HIS A 13 -16.09 -7.54 -6.99
N PRO A 14 -17.29 -6.95 -6.89
CA PRO A 14 -17.53 -5.74 -6.08
C PRO A 14 -16.96 -5.87 -4.67
N GLU A 15 -17.10 -7.05 -4.06
CA GLU A 15 -16.54 -7.39 -2.75
C GLU A 15 -15.01 -7.23 -2.66
N LEU A 16 -14.26 -7.58 -3.72
CA LEU A 16 -12.80 -7.39 -3.74
C LEU A 16 -12.43 -5.92 -3.90
N SER A 17 -13.19 -5.16 -4.68
CA SER A 17 -13.01 -3.71 -4.80
C SER A 17 -13.27 -3.00 -3.48
N ASP A 18 -14.33 -3.39 -2.77
CA ASP A 18 -14.67 -2.86 -1.45
C ASP A 18 -13.59 -3.18 -0.42
N ARG A 19 -13.16 -4.44 -0.33
CA ARG A 19 -12.07 -4.85 0.57
C ARG A 19 -10.75 -4.14 0.29
N ARG A 20 -10.41 -3.90 -0.99
CA ARG A 20 -9.23 -3.09 -1.36
C ARG A 20 -9.38 -1.65 -0.88
N ASN A 21 -10.55 -1.05 -1.07
CA ASN A 21 -10.83 0.33 -0.65
C ASN A 21 -10.79 0.47 0.88
N GLU A 22 -11.30 -0.52 1.62
CA GLU A 22 -11.19 -0.61 3.08
C GLU A 22 -9.73 -0.68 3.53
N ALA A 23 -8.94 -1.58 2.94
CA ALA A 23 -7.51 -1.71 3.23
C ALA A 23 -6.74 -0.40 2.95
N LEU A 24 -7.06 0.27 1.84
CA LEU A 24 -6.50 1.57 1.53
C LEU A 24 -6.92 2.63 2.55
N HIS A 25 -8.21 2.67 2.89
CA HIS A 25 -8.76 3.61 3.87
C HIS A 25 -8.08 3.44 5.23
N GLU A 26 -7.85 2.20 5.65
CA GLU A 26 -7.12 1.85 6.87
C GLU A 26 -5.71 2.46 6.88
N LEU A 27 -4.92 2.27 5.82
CA LEU A 27 -3.58 2.86 5.74
C LEU A 27 -3.61 4.39 5.80
N LEU A 28 -4.57 5.03 5.12
CA LEU A 28 -4.64 6.49 4.99
C LEU A 28 -5.10 7.20 6.26
N HIS A 29 -5.90 6.55 7.10
CA HIS A 29 -6.50 7.16 8.30
C HIS A 29 -5.73 6.85 9.58
N ASN A 30 -4.78 5.93 9.52
CA ASN A 30 -3.95 5.56 10.65
C ASN A 30 -2.55 6.16 10.55
N SER A 31 -1.98 6.46 11.71
CA SER A 31 -0.55 6.69 11.89
C SER A 31 0.03 5.52 12.66
N TYR A 32 1.15 4.98 12.17
CA TYR A 32 1.79 3.83 12.77
C TYR A 32 3.07 4.29 13.47
N GLU A 33 3.11 4.16 14.79
CA GLU A 33 4.32 4.41 15.57
C GLU A 33 5.16 3.12 15.59
N ILE A 34 6.27 3.14 14.84
CA ILE A 34 7.14 1.98 14.65
C ILE A 34 8.56 2.39 15.02
N SER A 35 9.09 1.81 16.10
CA SER A 35 10.40 2.17 16.65
C SER A 35 10.50 3.68 16.93
N GLU A 36 11.48 4.39 16.35
CA GLU A 36 11.67 5.84 16.55
C GLU A 36 11.03 6.69 15.43
N ARG A 37 10.01 6.14 14.75
CA ARG A 37 9.41 6.75 13.57
C ARG A 37 7.89 6.70 13.62
N ILE A 38 7.26 7.75 13.08
CA ILE A 38 5.85 7.80 12.76
C ILE A 38 5.70 7.58 11.26
N VAL A 39 4.96 6.56 10.87
CA VAL A 39 4.64 6.26 9.46
C VAL A 39 3.24 6.72 9.14
N THR A 40 3.11 7.50 8.07
CA THR A 40 1.81 7.99 7.57
C THR A 40 1.69 7.77 6.06
N PHE A 41 0.48 7.51 5.59
CA PHE A 41 0.19 7.25 4.18
C PHE A 41 -0.70 8.34 3.61
N LYS A 42 -0.43 8.76 2.37
CA LYS A 42 -1.23 9.76 1.64
C LYS A 42 -1.38 9.36 0.18
N THR A 43 -2.59 9.46 -0.36
CA THR A 43 -2.80 9.26 -1.81
C THR A 43 -2.28 10.45 -2.61
N GLY A 44 -1.92 10.19 -3.87
CA GLY A 44 -1.79 11.25 -4.86
C GLY A 44 -3.15 11.80 -5.29
N THR A 45 -3.17 12.90 -6.03
CA THR A 45 -4.39 13.52 -6.57
C THR A 45 -5.08 12.69 -7.65
N ASP A 46 -4.34 11.80 -8.32
CA ASP A 46 -4.80 11.13 -9.55
C ASP A 46 -4.85 9.60 -9.47
N THR A 47 -4.49 9.00 -8.33
CA THR A 47 -4.43 7.53 -8.19
C THR A 47 -5.19 7.04 -6.98
N PHE A 48 -6.26 6.29 -7.23
CA PHE A 48 -7.13 5.72 -6.19
C PHE A 48 -6.50 4.54 -5.45
N TYR A 49 -5.34 4.01 -5.87
CA TYR A 49 -4.80 2.74 -5.35
C TYR A 49 -3.32 2.83 -4.95
N SER A 50 -2.74 4.03 -4.99
CA SER A 50 -1.33 4.27 -4.69
C SER A 50 -1.09 5.65 -4.11
N GLY A 51 0.03 5.81 -3.43
CA GLY A 51 0.39 7.07 -2.81
C GLY A 51 1.81 7.09 -2.28
N THR A 52 2.06 8.01 -1.35
CA THR A 52 3.34 8.18 -0.66
C THR A 52 3.20 7.74 0.79
N ALA A 53 4.15 6.92 1.24
CA ALA A 53 4.40 6.66 2.65
C ALA A 53 5.49 7.61 3.14
N SER A 54 5.25 8.29 4.26
CA SER A 54 6.22 9.18 4.91
C SER A 54 6.62 8.60 6.24
N PHE A 55 7.93 8.55 6.49
CA PHE A 55 8.54 8.03 7.71
C PHE A 55 9.24 9.18 8.42
N THR A 56 8.60 9.72 9.45
CA THR A 56 9.12 10.86 10.20
C THR A 56 9.78 10.37 11.49
N SER A 57 11.08 10.56 11.62
CA SER A 57 11.81 10.28 12.85
C SER A 57 11.47 11.30 13.94
N PHE A 58 11.67 10.93 15.21
CA PHE A 58 11.49 11.85 16.34
C PHE A 58 12.47 13.03 16.34
N THR A 59 13.58 12.94 15.59
CA THR A 59 14.52 14.04 15.36
C THR A 59 14.07 15.00 14.26
N GLY A 60 13.01 14.66 13.51
CA GLY A 60 12.41 15.49 12.47
C GLY A 60 12.81 15.12 11.03
N ASP A 61 13.75 14.21 10.85
CA ASP A 61 14.12 13.71 9.52
C ASP A 61 12.96 12.90 8.91
N THR A 62 12.65 13.16 7.64
CA THR A 62 11.55 12.50 6.93
C THR A 62 12.06 11.75 5.72
N LEU A 63 11.81 10.44 5.67
CA LEU A 63 12.01 9.61 4.48
C LEU A 63 10.68 9.39 3.75
N LYS A 64 10.75 9.16 2.44
CA LYS A 64 9.58 8.91 1.61
C LYS A 64 9.74 7.63 0.80
N ALA A 65 8.64 6.91 0.65
CA ALA A 65 8.51 5.74 -0.21
C ALA A 65 7.17 5.82 -0.94
N LEU A 66 7.00 5.00 -1.97
CA LEU A 66 5.72 4.82 -2.65
C LEU A 66 5.01 3.62 -2.04
N PHE A 67 3.69 3.65 -2.00
CA PHE A 67 2.90 2.47 -1.62
C PHE A 67 1.75 2.26 -2.61
N SER A 68 1.28 1.02 -2.70
CA SER A 68 0.07 0.68 -3.43
C SER A 68 -0.68 -0.46 -2.79
N VAL A 69 -2.01 -0.43 -2.91
CA VAL A 69 -2.93 -1.48 -2.46
C VAL A 69 -3.69 -1.99 -3.68
N TYR A 70 -3.55 -3.28 -3.99
CA TYR A 70 -4.04 -3.84 -5.24
C TYR A 70 -4.62 -5.24 -5.05
N ILE A 71 -5.34 -5.72 -6.07
CA ILE A 71 -5.96 -7.03 -6.06
C ILE A 71 -5.11 -7.95 -6.93
N PHE A 72 -4.71 -9.09 -6.37
CA PHE A 72 -3.97 -10.13 -7.08
C PHE A 72 -4.47 -11.50 -6.63
N GLU A 73 -4.76 -12.39 -7.60
CA GLU A 73 -5.27 -13.74 -7.35
C GLU A 73 -6.41 -13.81 -6.30
N SER A 74 -7.41 -12.91 -6.45
CA SER A 74 -8.57 -12.81 -5.55
C SER A 74 -8.25 -12.46 -4.08
N ALA A 75 -7.06 -11.90 -3.81
CA ALA A 75 -6.66 -11.40 -2.52
C ALA A 75 -6.20 -9.94 -2.60
N ILE A 76 -6.23 -9.25 -1.46
CA ILE A 76 -5.75 -7.86 -1.34
C ILE A 76 -4.28 -7.89 -0.94
N TYR A 77 -3.46 -7.23 -1.72
CA TYR A 77 -2.03 -7.06 -1.49
C TYR A 77 -1.71 -5.60 -1.21
N ALA A 78 -0.66 -5.38 -0.44
CA ALA A 78 -0.05 -4.08 -0.28
C ALA A 78 1.44 -4.17 -0.52
N SER A 79 1.97 -3.15 -1.19
CA SER A 79 3.39 -3.04 -1.50
C SER A 79 3.95 -1.70 -1.10
N LEU A 80 5.21 -1.71 -0.67
CA LEU A 80 6.03 -0.54 -0.44
C LEU A 80 7.19 -0.56 -1.44
N LEU A 81 7.43 0.56 -2.12
CA LEU A 81 8.50 0.71 -3.09
C LEU A 81 9.39 1.91 -2.73
N SER A 82 10.68 1.81 -3.02
CA SER A 82 11.55 2.98 -3.02
C SER A 82 11.10 4.00 -4.08
N LEU A 83 11.64 5.21 -4.01
CA LEU A 83 11.38 6.23 -5.04
C LEU A 83 11.93 5.83 -6.42
N ASP A 84 12.89 4.91 -6.47
CA ASP A 84 13.41 4.30 -7.70
C ASP A 84 12.60 3.06 -8.15
N MET A 85 11.39 2.87 -7.61
CA MET A 85 10.48 1.78 -7.95
C MET A 85 11.00 0.38 -7.59
N VAL A 86 11.97 0.28 -6.68
CA VAL A 86 12.41 -1.01 -6.14
C VAL A 86 11.40 -1.45 -5.08
N LYS A 87 10.82 -2.64 -5.27
CA LYS A 87 9.86 -3.24 -4.35
C LYS A 87 10.57 -3.68 -3.06
N LEU A 88 10.21 -3.06 -1.94
CA LEU A 88 10.78 -3.31 -0.61
C LEU A 88 9.92 -4.32 0.17
N ILE A 89 8.60 -4.15 0.11
CA ILE A 89 7.60 -5.03 0.73
C ILE A 89 6.54 -5.31 -0.33
N ASP A 90 6.08 -6.55 -0.42
CA ASP A 90 4.98 -6.95 -1.30
C ASP A 90 4.33 -8.23 -0.79
N VAL A 91 3.28 -8.05 0.00
CA VAL A 91 2.65 -9.14 0.77
C VAL A 91 1.14 -8.96 0.80
N PRO A 92 0.36 -10.02 1.13
CA PRO A 92 -1.06 -9.85 1.41
C PRO A 92 -1.27 -8.80 2.50
N PHE A 93 -2.31 -7.97 2.36
CA PHE A 93 -2.53 -6.78 3.19
C PHE A 93 -2.48 -7.06 4.70
N ALA A 94 -3.03 -8.21 5.13
CA ALA A 94 -3.02 -8.64 6.53
C ALA A 94 -1.62 -8.76 7.15
N TYR A 95 -0.57 -8.90 6.34
CA TYR A 95 0.82 -9.02 6.78
C TYR A 95 1.64 -7.74 6.55
N PHE A 96 1.05 -6.71 5.92
CA PHE A 96 1.80 -5.55 5.48
C PHE A 96 2.38 -4.72 6.64
N VAL A 97 1.57 -4.41 7.65
CA VAL A 97 2.03 -3.63 8.82
C VAL A 97 3.07 -4.41 9.64
N PRO A 98 2.88 -5.71 9.96
CA PRO A 98 3.93 -6.51 10.59
C PRO A 98 5.25 -6.56 9.80
N GLU A 99 5.17 -6.69 8.47
CA GLU A 99 6.38 -6.69 7.62
C GLU A 99 7.08 -5.33 7.63
N LEU A 100 6.29 -4.24 7.66
CA LEU A 100 6.80 -2.88 7.80
C LEU A 100 7.51 -2.67 9.14
N GLU A 101 6.96 -3.19 10.22
CA GLU A 101 7.56 -3.16 11.56
C GLU A 101 8.91 -3.90 11.58
N SER A 102 8.94 -5.09 11.01
CA SER A 102 10.17 -5.88 10.85
C SER A 102 11.23 -5.11 10.06
N TYR A 103 10.85 -4.54 8.90
CA TYR A 103 11.77 -3.84 8.01
C TYR A 103 12.40 -2.58 8.62
N LEU A 104 11.70 -1.90 9.54
CA LEU A 104 12.17 -0.67 10.17
C LEU A 104 12.96 -0.89 11.46
N THR A 105 12.97 -2.10 11.99
CA THR A 105 13.64 -2.45 13.25
C THR A 105 15.00 -3.13 13.04
N VAL A 106 15.30 -3.54 11.79
CA VAL A 106 16.58 -4.15 11.37
C VAL A 106 17.58 -3.07 10.95
#